data_AF-A0A8D0CDZ0-F1
#
_entry.id   AF-A0A8D0CDZ0-F1
#
_cell.length_a   1.000
_cell.length_b   1.000
_cell.length_c   1.000
_cell.angle_alpha   90.00
_cell.angle_beta   90.00
_cell.angle_gamma   90.00
#
_symmetry.space_group_name_H-M   'P 1'
#
loop_
_entity.id
_entity.type
_entity.pdbx_description
1 polymer ?
#
loop_
_entity_poly.entity_id
_entity_poly.type
_entity_poly.pdbx_seq_one_letter_code
_entity_poly.pdbx_strand_id
1 'polypeptide(L)'
;SYLPWFEIFYKLLNTLADYLAKHQENDLNDVLKSLHSHPVPKPNAPVSLSVVCITRFHRNLTEYFVAVDVNNMLHLYASMLHERRIIITSSKLSTLTACVHGSAAMLFPMYWQHIYIPVLPPHLLDYCCAPMPYLIGVHLSLMERVKSRFLEDVVILNVDTNTLESPSDDLQNLPSDVVSSLKSKLKKQSTATGSGVARAFLRAQAALFGSYRDALRYRPGEPITFCEESFVAHRSSTMRGFLEMAVNLQLFKQFIDGRLAKLNAGRGFTDVFEEEITEGGFCRSEWPDSRSPHEIPILFLL
;
A
#
# COMPACT_ATOMS: atom_id res chain seq x y z
N SER A 1 20.13 0.61 1.79
CA SER A 1 19.82 1.91 1.17
C SER A 1 18.43 2.34 1.63
N TYR A 2 18.21 3.62 1.89
CA TYR A 2 16.87 4.17 2.21
C TYR A 2 16.00 4.40 0.97
N LEU A 3 16.59 4.37 -0.23
CA LEU A 3 15.88 4.61 -1.48
C LEU A 3 15.19 3.32 -1.95
N PRO A 4 13.88 3.31 -2.23
CA PRO A 4 13.14 2.11 -2.62
C PRO A 4 13.29 1.81 -4.13
N TRP A 5 14.51 1.78 -4.65
CA TRP A 5 14.79 1.58 -6.08
C TRP A 5 15.14 0.13 -6.41
N PHE A 6 14.20 -0.78 -6.18
CA PHE A 6 14.40 -2.23 -6.34
C PHE A 6 15.01 -2.60 -7.70
N GLU A 7 14.49 -2.07 -8.81
CA GLU A 7 15.00 -2.38 -10.16
C GLU A 7 16.43 -1.88 -10.39
N ILE A 8 16.75 -0.68 -9.89
CA ILE A 8 18.08 -0.08 -10.03
C ILE A 8 19.08 -0.88 -9.21
N PHE A 9 18.77 -1.15 -7.94
CA PHE A 9 19.66 -1.93 -7.08
C PHE A 9 19.81 -3.39 -7.55
N TYR A 10 18.76 -3.99 -8.11
CA TYR A 10 18.86 -5.34 -8.68
C TYR A 10 19.80 -5.38 -9.89
N LYS A 11 19.67 -4.43 -10.83
CA LYS A 11 20.60 -4.31 -11.97
C LYS A 11 22.03 -4.03 -11.50
N LEU A 12 22.20 -3.12 -10.54
CA LEU A 12 23.50 -2.81 -9.96
C LEU A 12 24.15 -4.04 -9.33
N LEU A 13 23.41 -4.82 -8.54
CA LEU A 13 23.94 -6.04 -7.92
C LEU A 13 24.41 -7.07 -8.97
N ASN A 14 23.67 -7.24 -10.07
CA ASN A 14 24.11 -8.12 -11.17
C ASN A 14 25.41 -7.61 -11.82
N THR A 15 25.51 -6.30 -12.08
CA THR A 15 26.73 -5.70 -12.64
C THR A 15 27.93 -5.85 -11.69
N LEU A 16 27.72 -5.66 -10.38
CA LEU A 16 28.77 -5.84 -9.38
C LEU A 16 29.21 -7.31 -9.29
N ALA A 17 28.26 -8.25 -9.37
CA ALA A 17 28.57 -9.68 -9.40
C ALA A 17 29.40 -10.06 -10.65
N ASP A 18 29.07 -9.49 -11.81
CA ASP A 18 29.85 -9.68 -13.05
C ASP A 18 31.28 -9.13 -12.91
N TYR A 19 31.46 -7.97 -12.28
CA TYR A 19 32.81 -7.43 -12.03
C TYR A 19 33.61 -8.31 -11.07
N LEU A 20 32.99 -8.83 -10.02
CA LEU A 20 33.65 -9.79 -9.11
C LEU A 20 34.05 -11.07 -9.84
N ALA A 21 33.16 -11.61 -10.68
CA ALA A 21 33.44 -12.82 -11.45
C ALA A 21 34.58 -12.62 -12.48
N LYS A 22 34.75 -11.40 -12.99
CA LYS A 22 35.84 -11.02 -13.91
C LYS A 22 37.10 -10.51 -13.21
N HIS A 23 37.15 -10.53 -11.88
CA HIS A 23 38.25 -9.98 -11.07
C HIS A 23 38.58 -8.51 -11.36
N GLN A 24 37.58 -7.70 -11.73
CA GLN A 24 37.72 -6.26 -12.01
C GLN A 24 37.49 -5.42 -10.75
N GLU A 25 38.38 -5.55 -9.76
CA GLU A 25 38.21 -4.89 -8.45
C GLU A 25 38.31 -3.35 -8.52
N ASN A 26 39.12 -2.80 -9.42
CA ASN A 26 39.26 -1.35 -9.58
C ASN A 26 37.96 -0.72 -10.09
N ASP A 27 37.41 -1.26 -11.18
CA ASP A 27 36.15 -0.78 -11.78
C ASP A 27 34.99 -0.89 -10.78
N LEU A 28 34.94 -2.00 -10.02
CA LEU A 28 33.95 -2.20 -8.97
C LEU A 28 34.04 -1.12 -7.89
N ASN A 29 35.25 -0.85 -7.39
CA ASN A 29 35.47 0.15 -6.34
C ASN A 29 35.15 1.57 -6.83
N ASP A 30 35.48 1.88 -8.08
CA ASP A 30 35.20 3.19 -8.67
C ASP A 30 33.70 3.44 -8.84
N VAL A 31 32.95 2.43 -9.30
CA VAL A 31 31.48 2.49 -9.39
C VAL A 31 30.86 2.68 -8.01
N LEU A 32 31.29 1.93 -7.00
CA LEU A 32 30.75 2.05 -5.64
C LEU A 32 31.07 3.42 -5.01
N LYS A 33 32.30 3.93 -5.16
CA LYS A 33 32.69 5.26 -4.67
C LYS A 33 31.92 6.36 -5.36
N SER A 34 31.78 6.28 -6.68
CA SER A 34 30.99 7.24 -7.46
C SER A 34 29.54 7.24 -7.01
N LEU A 35 28.91 6.08 -6.83
CA LEU A 35 27.52 5.99 -6.41
C LEU A 35 27.30 6.48 -4.97
N HIS A 36 28.22 6.16 -4.05
CA HIS A 36 28.11 6.55 -2.64
C HIS A 36 28.31 8.06 -2.44
N SER A 37 29.21 8.68 -3.21
CA SER A 37 29.46 10.12 -3.14
C SER A 37 28.46 10.96 -3.94
N HIS A 38 27.69 10.34 -4.85
CA HIS A 38 26.70 11.05 -5.64
C HIS A 38 25.53 11.55 -4.77
N PRO A 39 25.14 12.82 -4.87
CA PRO A 39 23.96 13.31 -4.17
C PRO A 39 22.71 12.58 -4.66
N VAL A 40 21.71 12.41 -3.79
CA VAL A 40 20.47 11.74 -4.18
C VAL A 40 19.81 12.52 -5.34
N PRO A 41 19.68 11.92 -6.53
CA PRO A 41 19.12 12.59 -7.69
C PRO A 41 17.65 12.94 -7.44
N LYS A 42 17.24 14.10 -7.98
CA LYS A 42 15.82 14.49 -7.99
C LYS A 42 15.01 13.51 -8.86
N PRO A 43 13.69 13.35 -8.61
CA PRO A 43 12.84 12.52 -9.47
C PRO A 43 12.97 12.93 -10.94
N ASN A 44 13.13 11.97 -11.85
CA ASN A 44 13.37 12.18 -13.29
C ASN A 44 14.69 12.89 -13.67
N ALA A 45 15.58 13.20 -12.72
CA ALA A 45 16.92 13.63 -13.09
C ALA A 45 17.68 12.45 -13.70
N PRO A 46 18.27 12.60 -14.89
CA PRO A 46 19.09 11.56 -15.47
C PRO A 46 20.38 11.45 -14.64
N VAL A 47 20.40 10.54 -13.68
CA VAL A 47 21.65 9.83 -13.43
C VAL A 47 21.94 9.08 -14.73
N SER A 48 23.21 8.91 -15.12
CA SER A 48 23.64 8.12 -16.28
C SER A 48 23.36 6.61 -16.13
N LEU A 49 22.21 6.28 -15.53
CA LEU A 49 21.52 5.02 -15.39
C LEU A 49 20.06 5.34 -15.70
N SER A 50 19.73 5.33 -17.00
CA SER A 50 18.42 5.62 -17.58
C SER A 50 17.28 4.86 -16.89
N VAL A 51 16.49 5.50 -16.02
CA VAL A 51 15.18 4.96 -15.57
C VAL A 51 14.20 6.09 -15.29
N VAL A 52 13.14 6.12 -16.09
CA VAL A 52 11.98 7.02 -16.03
C VAL A 52 11.17 6.75 -14.76
N CYS A 53 10.84 7.80 -14.02
CA CYS A 53 9.97 7.73 -12.85
C CYS A 53 8.53 7.55 -13.34
N ILE A 54 7.97 6.35 -13.10
CA ILE A 54 6.54 5.97 -12.91
C ILE A 54 6.46 4.42 -12.72
N THR A 55 7.53 3.65 -12.96
CA THR A 55 7.57 2.18 -12.80
C THR A 55 8.02 1.67 -11.42
N ARG A 56 8.00 2.47 -10.35
CA ARG A 56 8.61 2.13 -9.05
C ARG A 56 8.04 0.88 -8.34
N PHE A 57 6.92 0.34 -8.80
CA PHE A 57 6.23 -0.81 -8.19
C PHE A 57 6.06 -2.01 -9.14
N HIS A 58 6.57 -1.95 -10.37
CA HIS A 58 6.19 -2.90 -11.41
C HIS A 58 6.61 -4.32 -11.06
N ARG A 59 7.88 -4.57 -10.71
CA ARG A 59 8.36 -5.95 -10.49
C ARG A 59 7.66 -6.66 -9.32
N ASN A 60 7.58 -6.01 -8.16
CA ASN A 60 6.98 -6.62 -6.97
C ASN A 60 5.48 -6.89 -7.16
N LEU A 61 4.76 -5.92 -7.75
CA LEU A 61 3.33 -6.09 -8.01
C LEU A 61 3.06 -7.12 -9.11
N THR A 62 3.91 -7.19 -10.15
CA THR A 62 3.81 -8.21 -11.19
C THR A 62 4.08 -9.61 -10.62
N GLU A 63 5.17 -9.81 -9.86
CA GLU A 63 5.46 -11.13 -9.26
C GLU A 63 4.39 -11.54 -8.24
N TYR A 64 3.87 -10.59 -7.45
CA TYR A 64 2.73 -10.83 -6.55
C TYR A 64 1.47 -11.24 -7.30
N PHE A 65 1.09 -10.52 -8.36
CA PHE A 65 -0.11 -10.81 -9.15
C PHE A 65 -0.03 -12.15 -9.89
N VAL A 66 1.18 -12.55 -10.30
CA VAL A 66 1.42 -13.86 -10.93
C VAL A 66 1.38 -14.99 -9.91
N ALA A 67 1.87 -14.75 -8.69
CA ALA A 67 2.00 -15.79 -7.67
C ALA A 67 0.74 -16.00 -6.82
N VAL A 68 -0.09 -14.98 -6.64
CA VAL A 68 -1.23 -15.00 -5.71
C VAL A 68 -2.55 -14.88 -6.44
N ASP A 69 -3.46 -15.83 -6.19
CA ASP A 69 -4.80 -15.84 -6.76
C ASP A 69 -5.61 -14.61 -6.37
N VAL A 70 -6.46 -14.13 -7.29
CA VAL A 70 -7.32 -12.95 -7.09
C VAL A 70 -8.12 -13.03 -5.78
N ASN A 71 -8.65 -14.22 -5.42
CA ASN A 71 -9.40 -14.36 -4.16
C ASN A 71 -8.50 -14.13 -2.94
N ASN A 72 -7.29 -14.71 -2.93
CA ASN A 72 -6.31 -14.52 -1.86
C ASN A 72 -5.82 -13.08 -1.79
N MET A 73 -5.69 -12.40 -2.93
CA MET A 73 -5.37 -10.97 -2.96
C MET A 73 -6.45 -10.13 -2.27
N LEU A 74 -7.73 -10.45 -2.49
CA LEU A 74 -8.86 -9.78 -1.85
C LEU A 74 -8.88 -10.04 -0.33
N HIS A 75 -8.64 -11.28 0.10
CA HIS A 75 -8.56 -11.62 1.51
C HIS A 75 -7.38 -10.91 2.20
N LEU A 76 -6.19 -10.93 1.61
CA LEU A 76 -5.03 -10.18 2.13
C LEU A 76 -5.33 -8.69 2.23
N TYR A 77 -5.95 -8.11 1.21
CA TYR A 77 -6.34 -6.71 1.22
C TYR A 77 -7.33 -6.41 2.35
N ALA A 78 -8.36 -7.23 2.52
CA ALA A 78 -9.30 -7.10 3.62
C ALA A 78 -8.62 -7.22 5.00
N SER A 79 -7.74 -8.21 5.19
CA SER A 79 -6.99 -8.39 6.43
C SER A 79 -6.07 -7.21 6.74
N MET A 80 -5.46 -6.57 5.72
CA MET A 80 -4.68 -5.36 5.93
C MET A 80 -5.56 -4.16 6.32
N LEU A 81 -6.75 -4.02 5.73
CA LEU A 81 -7.72 -3.00 6.11
C LEU A 81 -8.31 -3.19 7.52
N HIS A 82 -8.12 -4.36 8.13
CA HIS A 82 -8.46 -4.63 9.52
C HIS A 82 -7.22 -4.64 10.44
N GLU A 83 -6.04 -4.24 9.91
CA GLU A 83 -4.76 -4.28 10.62
C GLU A 83 -4.52 -5.63 11.33
N ARG A 84 -4.75 -6.75 10.63
CA ARG A 84 -4.50 -8.08 11.18
C ARG A 84 -3.01 -8.39 11.31
N ARG A 85 -2.72 -9.45 12.07
CA ARG A 85 -1.42 -10.13 12.10
C ARG A 85 -1.32 -11.05 10.88
N ILE A 86 -0.47 -10.70 9.92
CA ILE A 86 -0.38 -11.38 8.61
C ILE A 86 1.00 -11.99 8.42
N ILE A 87 1.03 -13.29 8.12
CA ILE A 87 2.21 -14.04 7.69
C ILE A 87 2.03 -14.46 6.24
N ILE A 88 2.98 -14.10 5.39
CA ILE A 88 3.09 -14.63 4.03
C ILE A 88 4.23 -15.66 4.03
N THR A 89 4.02 -16.83 3.41
CA THR A 89 5.06 -17.86 3.28
C THR A 89 5.23 -18.33 1.85
N SER A 90 6.48 -18.59 1.46
CA SER A 90 6.87 -19.18 0.17
C SER A 90 8.23 -19.87 0.28
N SER A 91 8.48 -20.87 -0.56
CA SER A 91 9.80 -21.49 -0.75
C SER A 91 10.78 -20.62 -1.54
N LYS A 92 10.31 -19.56 -2.21
CA LYS A 92 11.15 -18.64 -2.99
C LYS A 92 11.21 -17.27 -2.32
N LEU A 93 12.41 -16.83 -1.94
CA LEU A 93 12.60 -15.52 -1.30
C LEU A 93 12.22 -14.33 -2.21
N SER A 94 12.41 -14.45 -3.53
CA SER A 94 11.98 -13.42 -4.49
C SER A 94 10.46 -13.23 -4.43
N THR A 95 9.72 -14.34 -4.50
CA THR A 95 8.26 -14.34 -4.48
C THR A 95 7.75 -13.90 -3.12
N LEU A 96 8.36 -14.37 -2.04
CA LEU A 96 8.03 -13.95 -0.67
C LEU A 96 8.12 -12.42 -0.50
N THR A 97 9.28 -11.83 -0.82
CA THR A 97 9.49 -10.38 -0.69
C THR A 97 8.59 -9.59 -1.64
N ALA A 98 8.44 -10.07 -2.88
CA ALA A 98 7.56 -9.45 -3.86
C ALA A 98 6.11 -9.45 -3.39
N CYS A 99 5.62 -10.54 -2.79
CA CYS A 99 4.28 -10.62 -2.23
C CYS A 99 4.09 -9.66 -1.05
N VAL A 100 5.06 -9.55 -0.14
CA VAL A 100 4.97 -8.64 1.02
C VAL A 100 5.04 -7.16 0.60
N HIS A 101 5.91 -6.81 -0.36
CA HIS A 101 5.98 -5.45 -0.91
C HIS A 101 4.78 -5.12 -1.80
N GLY A 102 4.39 -6.07 -2.65
CA GLY A 102 3.29 -5.94 -3.60
C GLY A 102 1.96 -5.78 -2.88
N SER A 103 1.71 -6.55 -1.82
CA SER A 103 0.47 -6.45 -1.05
C SER A 103 0.37 -5.13 -0.29
N ALA A 104 1.43 -4.72 0.42
CA ALA A 104 1.46 -3.44 1.11
C ALA A 104 1.28 -2.24 0.16
N ALA A 105 1.81 -2.32 -1.06
CA ALA A 105 1.64 -1.27 -2.06
C ALA A 105 0.18 -1.06 -2.51
N MET A 106 -0.69 -2.07 -2.34
CA MET A 106 -2.13 -1.96 -2.68
C MET A 106 -2.88 -1.02 -1.72
N LEU A 107 -2.29 -0.68 -0.57
CA LEU A 107 -2.87 0.25 0.40
C LEU A 107 -2.72 1.72 -0.02
N PHE A 108 -1.95 2.02 -1.06
CA PHE A 108 -1.74 3.40 -1.52
C PHE A 108 -3.08 4.15 -1.68
N PRO A 109 -3.23 5.37 -1.14
CA PRO A 109 -2.19 6.30 -0.64
C PRO A 109 -1.78 6.07 0.83
N MET A 110 -2.37 5.08 1.49
CA MET A 110 -2.03 4.69 2.86
C MET A 110 -0.85 3.72 2.83
N TYR A 111 -0.16 3.63 3.96
CA TYR A 111 0.97 2.74 4.13
C TYR A 111 0.78 1.94 5.41
N TRP A 112 1.29 0.71 5.41
CA TRP A 112 1.33 -0.11 6.62
C TRP A 112 2.20 0.59 7.68
N GLN A 113 1.65 0.79 8.89
CA GLN A 113 2.31 1.57 9.95
C GLN A 113 2.92 0.70 11.06
N HIS A 114 2.56 -0.57 11.12
CA HIS A 114 2.99 -1.49 12.17
C HIS A 114 4.22 -2.30 11.74
N ILE A 115 4.53 -3.39 12.45
CA ILE A 115 5.70 -4.22 12.15
C ILE A 115 5.65 -4.68 10.68
N TYR A 116 6.72 -4.40 9.95
CA TYR A 116 6.86 -4.72 8.54
C TYR A 116 8.20 -5.39 8.28
N ILE A 117 8.18 -6.70 8.04
CA ILE A 117 9.40 -7.50 7.84
C ILE A 117 9.24 -8.38 6.60
N PRO A 118 9.72 -7.94 5.41
CA PRO A 118 9.56 -8.69 4.16
C PRO A 118 10.12 -10.11 4.17
N VAL A 119 11.19 -10.37 4.93
CA VAL A 119 11.72 -11.71 5.23
C VAL A 119 12.23 -11.73 6.65
N LEU A 120 11.67 -12.61 7.48
CA LEU A 120 12.06 -12.81 8.86
C LEU A 120 13.16 -13.88 8.97
N PRO A 121 14.36 -13.54 9.48
CA PRO A 121 15.41 -14.51 9.74
C PRO A 121 15.06 -15.54 10.83
N PRO A 122 15.69 -16.73 10.85
CA PRO A 122 15.38 -17.80 11.80
C PRO A 122 15.59 -17.47 13.29
N HIS A 123 16.47 -16.50 13.58
CA HIS A 123 16.77 -16.07 14.96
C HIS A 123 15.77 -15.02 15.47
N LEU A 124 14.91 -14.48 14.61
CA LEU A 124 13.89 -13.48 14.96
C LEU A 124 12.47 -14.07 14.91
N LEU A 125 12.31 -15.39 14.84
CA LEU A 125 10.99 -16.03 14.77
C LEU A 125 10.08 -15.71 15.95
N ASP A 126 10.64 -15.28 17.08
CA ASP A 126 9.87 -14.85 18.26
C ASP A 126 9.00 -13.61 17.96
N TYR A 127 9.35 -12.81 16.95
CA TYR A 127 8.55 -11.65 16.52
C TYR A 127 7.20 -12.05 15.91
N CYS A 128 7.03 -13.29 15.45
CA CYS A 128 5.71 -13.78 15.02
C CYS A 128 4.71 -13.86 16.18
N CYS A 129 5.16 -13.86 17.43
CA CYS A 129 4.29 -13.86 18.61
C CYS A 129 3.89 -12.44 19.05
N ALA A 130 4.24 -11.39 18.29
CA ALA A 130 3.91 -10.02 18.64
C ALA A 130 2.37 -9.83 18.70
N PRO A 131 1.83 -9.18 19.75
CA PRO A 131 0.39 -8.96 19.88
C PRO A 131 -0.13 -7.83 19.00
N MET A 132 0.75 -6.92 18.56
CA MET A 132 0.40 -5.81 17.66
C MET A 132 0.26 -6.29 16.22
N PRO A 133 -0.46 -5.57 15.35
CA PRO A 133 -0.53 -5.89 13.93
C PRO A 133 0.86 -6.01 13.30
N TYR A 134 0.99 -6.92 12.34
CA TYR A 134 2.24 -7.08 11.61
C TYR A 134 1.99 -7.63 10.21
N LEU A 135 2.93 -7.35 9.32
CA LEU A 135 3.02 -7.95 8.00
C LEU A 135 4.44 -8.53 7.83
N ILE A 136 4.54 -9.85 7.91
CA ILE A 136 5.81 -10.58 7.97
C ILE A 136 5.87 -11.63 6.87
N GLY A 137 6.99 -11.70 6.16
CA GLY A 137 7.33 -12.82 5.29
C GLY A 137 8.17 -13.86 6.01
N VAL A 138 7.79 -15.13 5.97
CA VAL A 138 8.55 -16.25 6.53
C VAL A 138 8.86 -17.25 5.42
N HIS A 139 10.11 -17.69 5.31
CA HIS A 139 10.46 -18.73 4.35
C HIS A 139 9.81 -20.07 4.74
N LEU A 140 9.33 -20.84 3.76
CA LEU A 140 8.56 -22.08 4.00
C LEU A 140 9.28 -23.07 4.94
N SER A 141 10.61 -23.16 4.86
CA SER A 141 11.41 -24.03 5.74
C SER A 141 11.33 -23.69 7.23
N LEU A 142 10.85 -22.50 7.59
CA LEU A 142 10.71 -22.04 8.97
C LEU A 142 9.27 -22.14 9.48
N MET A 143 8.30 -22.45 8.60
CA MET A 143 6.88 -22.45 8.96
C MET A 143 6.52 -23.49 10.02
N GLU A 144 7.17 -24.65 10.05
CA GLU A 144 6.96 -25.65 11.10
C GLU A 144 7.32 -25.09 12.49
N ARG A 145 8.45 -24.37 12.57
CA ARG A 145 8.88 -23.70 13.80
C ARG A 145 7.93 -22.58 14.19
N VAL A 146 7.37 -21.86 13.23
CA VAL A 146 6.37 -20.80 13.48
C VAL A 146 5.05 -21.39 13.98
N LYS A 147 4.52 -22.44 13.34
CA LYS A 147 3.28 -23.12 13.76
C LYS A 147 3.42 -23.75 15.16
N SER A 148 4.61 -24.16 15.56
CA SER A 148 4.86 -24.68 16.92
C SER A 148 4.71 -23.64 18.05
N ARG A 149 4.64 -22.35 17.74
CA ARG A 149 4.71 -21.25 18.73
C ARG A 149 3.35 -20.71 19.20
N PHE A 150 2.26 -21.47 19.05
CA PHE A 150 0.89 -21.04 19.41
C PHE A 150 0.55 -19.63 18.88
N LEU A 151 0.30 -19.55 17.57
CA LEU A 151 -0.16 -18.32 16.94
C LEU A 151 -1.68 -18.21 17.06
N GLU A 152 -2.15 -17.27 17.87
CA GLU A 152 -3.57 -16.92 17.95
C GLU A 152 -3.89 -15.76 16.99
N ASP A 153 -5.07 -15.79 16.38
CA ASP A 153 -5.58 -14.85 15.36
C ASP A 153 -4.55 -14.29 14.38
N VAL A 154 -3.88 -15.19 13.64
CA VAL A 154 -2.94 -14.83 12.57
C VAL A 154 -3.49 -15.30 11.23
N VAL A 155 -3.45 -14.40 10.24
CA VAL A 155 -3.76 -14.72 8.84
C VAL A 155 -2.49 -15.25 8.19
N ILE A 156 -2.54 -16.46 7.65
CA ILE A 156 -1.39 -17.13 7.02
C ILE A 156 -1.71 -17.40 5.55
N LEU A 157 -0.97 -16.77 4.63
CA LEU A 157 -1.01 -17.10 3.21
C LEU A 157 0.20 -17.94 2.82
N ASN A 158 -0.04 -19.18 2.39
CA ASN A 158 0.96 -19.96 1.66
C ASN A 158 0.85 -19.68 0.17
N VAL A 159 1.84 -18.98 -0.38
CA VAL A 159 1.88 -18.57 -1.79
C VAL A 159 2.14 -19.76 -2.70
N ASP A 160 2.88 -20.78 -2.24
CA ASP A 160 3.23 -21.93 -3.07
C ASP A 160 2.00 -22.81 -3.37
N THR A 161 1.06 -22.90 -2.42
CA THR A 161 -0.18 -23.67 -2.55
C THR A 161 -1.42 -22.80 -2.77
N ASN A 162 -1.28 -21.47 -2.75
CA ASN A 162 -2.39 -20.52 -2.75
C ASN A 162 -3.46 -20.82 -1.67
N THR A 163 -3.03 -21.31 -0.50
CA THR A 163 -3.92 -21.59 0.63
C THR A 163 -3.83 -20.48 1.67
N LEU A 164 -4.98 -19.89 2.01
CA LEU A 164 -5.09 -18.86 3.03
C LEU A 164 -5.83 -19.40 4.25
N GLU A 165 -5.16 -19.41 5.40
CA GLU A 165 -5.71 -19.73 6.70
C GLU A 165 -6.05 -18.41 7.40
N SER A 166 -7.31 -18.17 7.74
CA SER A 166 -7.75 -16.95 8.46
C SER A 166 -8.74 -17.30 9.57
N PRO A 167 -8.58 -16.74 10.77
CA PRO A 167 -9.52 -16.92 11.88
C PRO A 167 -10.83 -16.15 11.67
N SER A 168 -10.81 -15.09 10.86
CA SER A 168 -11.94 -14.19 10.61
C SER A 168 -12.21 -14.02 9.12
N ASP A 169 -13.47 -13.80 8.75
CA ASP A 169 -13.85 -13.46 7.38
C ASP A 169 -13.98 -11.95 7.20
N ASP A 170 -12.84 -11.27 7.26
CA ASP A 170 -12.73 -9.81 7.14
C ASP A 170 -13.24 -9.29 5.79
N LEU A 171 -13.26 -10.14 4.76
CA LEU A 171 -13.71 -9.77 3.42
C LEU A 171 -15.23 -9.48 3.40
N GLN A 172 -16.01 -10.14 4.26
CA GLN A 172 -17.46 -9.89 4.38
C GLN A 172 -17.79 -8.52 5.00
N ASN A 173 -16.87 -7.96 5.78
CA ASN A 173 -17.05 -6.63 6.39
C ASN A 173 -16.84 -5.49 5.38
N LEU A 174 -16.29 -5.79 4.20
CA LEU A 174 -16.14 -4.82 3.13
C LEU A 174 -17.43 -4.68 2.31
N PRO A 175 -17.76 -3.47 1.82
CA PRO A 175 -18.87 -3.25 0.89
C PRO A 175 -18.76 -4.16 -0.35
N SER A 176 -19.80 -4.97 -0.60
CA SER A 176 -19.79 -6.02 -1.62
C SER A 176 -19.73 -5.48 -3.05
N ASP A 177 -20.23 -4.27 -3.29
CA ASP A 177 -20.13 -3.54 -4.54
C ASP A 177 -18.68 -3.17 -4.86
N VAL A 178 -17.92 -2.71 -3.87
CA VAL A 178 -16.49 -2.41 -4.02
C VAL A 178 -15.69 -3.70 -4.29
N VAL A 179 -15.93 -4.74 -3.49
CA VAL A 179 -15.24 -6.04 -3.63
C VAL A 179 -15.53 -6.68 -4.99
N SER A 180 -16.80 -6.68 -5.43
CA SER A 180 -17.19 -7.26 -6.71
C SER A 180 -16.63 -6.48 -7.90
N SER A 181 -16.62 -5.15 -7.83
CA SER A 181 -15.99 -4.29 -8.83
C SER A 181 -14.48 -4.54 -8.93
N LEU A 182 -13.78 -4.61 -7.79
CA LEU A 182 -12.35 -4.91 -7.72
C LEU A 182 -12.06 -6.31 -8.29
N LYS A 183 -12.79 -7.33 -7.84
CA LYS A 183 -12.67 -8.72 -8.32
C LYS A 183 -12.89 -8.82 -9.83
N SER A 184 -13.91 -8.14 -10.35
CA SER A 184 -14.20 -8.10 -11.79
C SER A 184 -13.05 -7.48 -12.57
N LYS A 185 -12.48 -6.36 -12.08
CA LYS A 185 -11.33 -5.72 -12.71
C LYS A 185 -10.09 -6.61 -12.70
N LEU A 186 -9.77 -7.24 -11.57
CA LEU A 186 -8.58 -8.10 -11.45
C LEU A 186 -8.66 -9.35 -12.33
N LYS A 187 -9.87 -9.86 -12.62
CA LYS A 187 -10.06 -11.01 -13.53
C LYS A 187 -9.94 -10.66 -15.02
N LYS A 188 -9.96 -9.38 -15.40
CA LYS A 188 -9.82 -8.98 -16.81
C LYS A 188 -8.37 -9.09 -17.25
N GLN A 189 -8.14 -9.72 -18.41
CA GLN A 189 -6.79 -9.87 -18.97
C GLN A 189 -6.09 -8.53 -19.23
N SER A 190 -6.82 -7.48 -19.60
CA SER A 190 -6.27 -6.14 -19.80
C SER A 190 -5.67 -5.51 -18.53
N THR A 191 -6.09 -5.97 -17.35
CA THR A 191 -5.61 -5.50 -16.05
C THR A 191 -4.24 -6.07 -15.70
N ALA A 192 -3.87 -7.22 -16.28
CA ALA A 192 -2.60 -7.91 -16.04
C ALA A 192 -1.39 -7.18 -16.66
N THR A 193 -1.63 -6.22 -17.56
CA THR A 193 -0.59 -5.45 -18.26
C THR A 193 -0.52 -4.02 -17.77
N GLY A 194 0.70 -3.48 -17.60
CA GLY A 194 0.92 -2.10 -17.18
C GLY A 194 0.48 -1.82 -15.73
N SER A 195 -0.15 -0.68 -15.50
CA SER A 195 -0.61 -0.20 -14.18
C SER A 195 -2.02 -0.66 -13.78
N GLY A 196 -2.62 -1.60 -14.53
CA GLY A 196 -4.02 -2.01 -14.35
C GLY A 196 -4.36 -2.52 -12.94
N VAL A 197 -3.52 -3.41 -12.39
CA VAL A 197 -3.69 -3.94 -11.03
C VAL A 197 -3.66 -2.82 -9.99
N ALA A 198 -2.63 -1.95 -10.04
CA ALA A 198 -2.49 -0.84 -9.12
C ALA A 198 -3.69 0.11 -9.19
N ARG A 199 -4.16 0.44 -10.40
CA ARG A 199 -5.33 1.32 -10.59
C ARG A 199 -6.63 0.68 -10.09
N ALA A 200 -6.77 -0.64 -10.18
CA ALA A 200 -7.94 -1.35 -9.65
C ALA A 200 -8.01 -1.20 -8.11
N PHE A 201 -6.90 -1.40 -7.40
CA PHE A 201 -6.82 -1.18 -5.96
C PHE A 201 -6.94 0.29 -5.57
N LEU A 202 -6.32 1.21 -6.33
CA LEU A 202 -6.46 2.65 -6.13
C LEU A 202 -7.92 3.09 -6.16
N ARG A 203 -8.70 2.59 -7.12
CA ARG A 203 -10.12 2.89 -7.20
C ARG A 203 -10.92 2.26 -6.06
N ALA A 204 -10.53 1.08 -5.60
CA ALA A 204 -11.15 0.48 -4.41
C ALA A 204 -10.87 1.33 -3.16
N GLN A 205 -9.63 1.79 -2.98
CA GLN A 205 -9.27 2.74 -1.93
C GLN A 205 -10.08 4.03 -2.03
N ALA A 206 -10.23 4.59 -3.24
CA ALA A 206 -11.02 5.81 -3.46
C ALA A 206 -12.51 5.59 -3.16
N ALA A 207 -13.06 4.41 -3.47
CA ALA A 207 -14.44 4.07 -3.16
C ALA A 207 -14.68 3.86 -1.65
N LEU A 208 -13.70 3.32 -0.93
CA LEU A 208 -13.80 3.05 0.52
C LEU A 208 -13.57 4.31 1.37
N PHE A 209 -12.59 5.13 0.99
CA PHE A 209 -12.11 6.24 1.81
C PHE A 209 -12.34 7.62 1.20
N GLY A 210 -12.82 7.71 -0.04
CA GLY A 210 -12.96 8.98 -0.77
C GLY A 210 -13.88 10.01 -0.10
N SER A 211 -14.86 9.55 0.69
CA SER A 211 -15.75 10.41 1.48
C SER A 211 -15.02 11.17 2.60
N TYR A 212 -13.73 10.92 2.84
CA TYR A 212 -12.95 11.67 3.82
C TYR A 212 -12.93 13.18 3.53
N ARG A 213 -13.01 13.56 2.25
CA ARG A 213 -13.10 14.97 1.83
C ARG A 213 -14.32 15.68 2.42
N ASP A 214 -15.48 15.00 2.42
CA ASP A 214 -16.74 15.54 2.94
C ASP A 214 -16.71 15.74 4.47
N ALA A 215 -15.77 15.06 5.15
CA ALA A 215 -15.57 15.12 6.59
C ALA A 215 -14.55 16.18 7.02
N LEU A 216 -13.88 16.86 6.09
CA LEU A 216 -13.01 17.99 6.42
C LEU A 216 -13.86 19.19 6.86
N ARG A 217 -13.40 19.89 7.90
CA ARG A 217 -14.04 21.08 8.46
C ARG A 217 -13.09 22.26 8.38
N TYR A 218 -13.56 23.30 7.69
CA TYR A 218 -12.89 24.58 7.62
C TYR A 218 -13.68 25.61 8.44
N ARG A 219 -12.98 26.32 9.31
CA ARG A 219 -13.52 27.47 10.04
C ARG A 219 -12.52 28.61 9.88
N PRO A 220 -12.95 29.80 9.41
CA PRO A 220 -12.06 30.93 9.23
C PRO A 220 -11.28 31.25 10.53
N GLY A 221 -9.95 31.27 10.43
CA GLY A 221 -9.06 31.56 11.58
C GLY A 221 -8.68 30.34 12.42
N GLU A 222 -9.25 29.16 12.18
CA GLU A 222 -8.87 27.89 12.83
C GLU A 222 -8.17 26.96 11.82
N PRO A 223 -7.32 26.03 12.29
CA PRO A 223 -6.77 24.99 11.43
C PRO A 223 -7.90 24.09 10.90
N ILE A 224 -7.72 23.60 9.68
CA ILE A 224 -8.57 22.57 9.08
C ILE A 224 -8.47 21.31 9.93
N THR A 225 -9.62 20.73 10.26
CA THR A 225 -9.75 19.53 11.08
C THR A 225 -10.57 18.46 10.37
N PHE A 226 -10.48 17.21 10.85
CA PHE A 226 -11.25 16.08 10.36
C PHE A 226 -12.36 15.72 11.35
N CYS A 227 -13.60 15.61 10.88
CA CYS A 227 -14.76 15.29 11.70
C CYS A 227 -15.15 13.81 11.54
N GLU A 228 -14.75 12.98 12.50
CA GLU A 228 -15.01 11.53 12.50
C GLU A 228 -16.51 11.20 12.43
N GLU A 229 -17.35 11.93 13.18
CA GLU A 229 -18.81 11.74 13.17
C GLU A 229 -19.40 11.93 11.77
N SER A 230 -18.91 12.94 11.03
CA SER A 230 -19.34 13.21 9.66
C SER A 230 -18.82 12.17 8.68
N PHE A 231 -17.61 11.65 8.90
CA PHE A 231 -17.02 10.62 8.05
C PHE A 231 -17.79 9.31 8.16
N VAL A 232 -18.11 8.90 9.39
CA VAL A 232 -18.83 7.66 9.70
C VAL A 232 -20.29 7.73 9.26
N ALA A 233 -20.90 8.91 9.22
CA ALA A 233 -22.29 9.12 8.86
C ALA A 233 -22.61 8.75 7.40
N HIS A 234 -22.83 7.46 7.16
CA HIS A 234 -23.14 6.92 5.83
C HIS A 234 -24.54 6.28 5.76
N ARG A 235 -25.17 6.31 4.56
CA ARG A 235 -26.54 5.76 4.35
C ARG A 235 -26.57 4.22 4.43
N SER A 236 -25.59 3.55 3.82
CA SER A 236 -25.43 2.09 3.91
C SER A 236 -24.89 1.68 5.27
N SER A 237 -25.55 0.71 5.92
CA SER A 237 -25.14 0.16 7.22
C SER A 237 -23.80 -0.58 7.16
N THR A 238 -23.55 -1.34 6.08
CA THR A 238 -22.27 -2.04 5.88
C THR A 238 -21.11 -1.05 5.75
N MET A 239 -21.30 -0.01 4.94
CA MET A 239 -20.28 1.04 4.80
C MET A 239 -20.11 1.81 6.11
N ARG A 240 -21.18 2.09 6.86
CA ARG A 240 -21.08 2.72 8.17
C ARG A 240 -20.23 1.88 9.13
N GLY A 241 -20.50 0.59 9.24
CA GLY A 241 -19.70 -0.33 10.08
C GLY A 241 -18.23 -0.39 9.63
N PHE A 242 -17.97 -0.39 8.33
CA PHE A 242 -16.62 -0.29 7.79
C PHE A 242 -15.93 1.03 8.19
N LEU A 243 -16.62 2.17 8.09
CA LEU A 243 -16.07 3.48 8.41
C LEU A 243 -15.84 3.67 9.92
N GLU A 244 -16.72 3.12 10.77
CA GLU A 244 -16.53 3.07 12.23
C GLU A 244 -15.24 2.34 12.61
N MET A 245 -14.98 1.21 11.93
CA MET A 245 -13.70 0.50 12.08
C MET A 245 -12.55 1.33 11.49
N ALA A 246 -12.73 1.93 10.31
CA ALA A 246 -11.69 2.65 9.57
C ALA A 246 -11.06 3.80 10.38
N VAL A 247 -11.87 4.53 11.14
CA VAL A 247 -11.40 5.64 12.01
C VAL A 247 -10.38 5.15 13.05
N ASN A 248 -10.47 3.87 13.47
CA ASN A 248 -9.56 3.30 14.44
C ASN A 248 -8.23 2.81 13.86
N LEU A 249 -8.13 2.67 12.53
CA LEU A 249 -6.93 2.15 11.86
C LEU A 249 -5.78 3.16 11.91
N GLN A 250 -4.59 2.69 12.26
CA GLN A 250 -3.39 3.51 12.29
C GLN A 250 -2.99 4.00 10.89
N LEU A 251 -3.12 3.14 9.86
CA LEU A 251 -2.87 3.51 8.47
C LEU A 251 -3.77 4.66 7.99
N PHE A 252 -5.01 4.73 8.48
CA PHE A 252 -5.95 5.78 8.10
C PHE A 252 -5.66 7.07 8.86
N LYS A 253 -5.38 6.99 10.17
CA LYS A 253 -4.96 8.14 10.99
C LYS A 253 -3.75 8.86 10.41
N GLN A 254 -2.69 8.12 10.08
CA GLN A 254 -1.48 8.71 9.48
C GLN A 254 -1.75 9.37 8.12
N PHE A 255 -2.65 8.78 7.33
CA PHE A 255 -3.09 9.40 6.08
C PHE A 255 -3.81 10.73 6.32
N ILE A 256 -4.80 10.76 7.22
CA ILE A 256 -5.57 11.98 7.54
C ILE A 256 -4.65 13.05 8.13
N ASP A 257 -3.83 12.73 9.14
CA ASP A 257 -2.90 13.68 9.75
C ASP A 257 -1.93 14.24 8.71
N GLY A 258 -1.43 13.39 7.80
CA GLY A 258 -0.57 13.81 6.69
C GLY A 258 -1.27 14.75 5.70
N ARG A 259 -2.56 14.54 5.42
CA ARG A 259 -3.36 15.46 4.59
C ARG A 259 -3.61 16.79 5.32
N LEU A 260 -4.03 16.75 6.58
CA LEU A 260 -4.30 17.93 7.40
C LEU A 260 -3.05 18.80 7.55
N ALA A 261 -1.87 18.20 7.78
CA ALA A 261 -0.61 18.92 7.87
C ALA A 261 -0.27 19.68 6.58
N LYS A 262 -0.53 19.10 5.40
CA LYS A 262 -0.31 19.76 4.11
C LYS A 262 -1.27 20.93 3.92
N LEU A 263 -2.57 20.72 4.17
CA LEU A 263 -3.60 21.75 4.03
C LEU A 263 -3.35 22.93 4.98
N ASN A 264 -3.04 22.64 6.24
CA ASN A 264 -2.77 23.67 7.25
C ASN A 264 -1.43 24.40 7.01
N ALA A 265 -0.51 23.80 6.25
CA ALA A 265 0.69 24.49 5.77
C ALA A 265 0.43 25.36 4.52
N GLY A 266 -0.80 25.45 4.03
CA GLY A 266 -1.17 26.14 2.79
C GLY A 266 -0.63 25.46 1.54
N ARG A 267 -0.13 24.22 1.65
CA ARG A 267 0.34 23.44 0.52
C ARG A 267 -0.83 22.59 0.04
N GLY A 268 -1.44 23.01 -1.06
CA GLY A 268 -2.37 22.13 -1.75
C GLY A 268 -1.68 20.84 -2.19
N PHE A 269 -2.46 19.78 -2.37
CA PHE A 269 -1.94 18.50 -2.83
C PHE A 269 -2.84 17.93 -3.90
N THR A 270 -2.23 17.48 -4.99
CA THR A 270 -2.87 16.69 -6.02
C THR A 270 -2.00 15.46 -6.25
N ASP A 271 -2.62 14.30 -6.16
CA ASP A 271 -2.00 13.02 -6.48
C ASP A 271 -3.03 12.08 -7.11
N VAL A 272 -2.54 10.95 -7.62
CA VAL A 272 -3.36 9.98 -8.37
C VAL A 272 -4.56 9.46 -7.58
N PHE A 273 -4.51 9.47 -6.25
CA PHE A 273 -5.66 9.10 -5.43
C PHE A 273 -6.72 10.20 -5.42
N GLU A 274 -6.30 11.46 -5.31
CA GLU A 274 -7.21 12.59 -5.41
C GLU A 274 -7.86 12.71 -6.80
N GLU A 275 -7.11 12.40 -7.86
CA GLU A 275 -7.64 12.32 -9.23
C GLU A 275 -8.71 11.22 -9.34
N GLU A 276 -8.45 10.02 -8.81
CA GLU A 276 -9.41 8.89 -8.90
C GLU A 276 -10.67 9.13 -8.03
N ILE A 277 -10.59 9.89 -6.93
CA ILE A 277 -11.79 10.33 -6.18
C ILE A 277 -12.68 11.23 -7.07
N THR A 278 -12.06 12.19 -7.75
CA THR A 278 -12.78 13.16 -8.59
C THR A 278 -13.36 12.48 -9.83
N GLU A 279 -12.60 11.65 -10.53
CA GLU A 279 -13.07 10.87 -11.69
C GLU A 279 -14.14 9.83 -11.31
N GLY A 280 -14.03 9.27 -10.11
CA GLY A 280 -14.93 8.23 -9.62
C GLY A 280 -16.26 8.73 -9.05
N GLY A 281 -16.38 10.04 -8.79
CA GLY A 281 -17.58 10.62 -8.17
C GLY A 281 -17.83 10.10 -6.75
N PHE A 282 -16.78 9.68 -6.03
CA PHE A 282 -16.90 9.09 -4.69
C PHE A 282 -17.10 10.15 -3.58
N CYS A 283 -17.12 11.43 -3.96
CA CYS A 283 -17.41 12.58 -3.10
C CYS A 283 -18.79 13.13 -3.50
N ARG A 284 -19.64 13.49 -2.54
CA ARG A 284 -20.92 14.15 -2.84
C ARG A 284 -20.69 15.61 -3.19
N SER A 285 -20.43 15.88 -4.45
CA SER A 285 -20.48 17.22 -4.99
C SER A 285 -21.24 17.27 -6.31
N GLU A 286 -22.55 16.97 -6.27
CA GLU A 286 -23.48 17.77 -7.08
C GLU A 286 -23.69 19.06 -6.31
N TRP A 287 -22.93 20.11 -6.66
CA TRP A 287 -23.14 21.42 -6.06
C TRP A 287 -24.37 22.08 -6.70
N PRO A 288 -25.34 22.56 -5.91
CA PRO A 288 -26.40 23.40 -6.44
C PRO A 288 -25.80 24.69 -6.98
N ASP A 289 -26.36 25.13 -8.10
CA ASP A 289 -26.03 26.36 -8.80
C ASP A 289 -25.78 27.54 -7.85
N SER A 290 -24.57 28.09 -7.92
CA SER A 290 -24.25 29.52 -7.78
C SER A 290 -25.20 30.37 -6.91
N ARG A 291 -25.07 30.32 -5.55
CA ARG A 291 -25.63 31.39 -4.67
C ARG A 291 -25.15 31.38 -3.20
N SER A 292 -23.87 31.59 -2.92
CA SER A 292 -23.41 32.28 -1.69
C SER A 292 -21.96 32.82 -1.87
N PRO A 293 -21.64 34.10 -1.55
CA PRO A 293 -20.33 34.68 -1.85
C PRO A 293 -19.29 34.63 -0.70
N HIS A 294 -19.48 33.80 0.34
CA HIS A 294 -18.63 33.85 1.55
C HIS A 294 -17.93 32.55 1.95
N GLU A 295 -17.99 31.51 1.13
CA GLU A 295 -17.16 30.32 1.32
C GLU A 295 -16.09 30.32 0.23
N ILE A 296 -14.82 30.54 0.60
CA ILE A 296 -13.71 30.11 -0.26
C ILE A 296 -13.77 28.59 -0.19
N PRO A 297 -14.10 27.88 -1.29
CA PRO A 297 -14.23 26.44 -1.25
C PRO A 297 -12.88 25.84 -0.89
N ILE A 298 -12.86 24.90 0.06
CA ILE A 298 -11.69 24.03 0.39
C ILE A 298 -11.06 23.44 -0.90
N LEU A 299 -11.85 23.36 -1.98
CA LEU A 299 -11.45 22.95 -3.33
C LEU A 299 -10.34 23.80 -3.98
N PHE A 300 -10.07 25.04 -3.55
CA PHE A 300 -8.89 25.79 -4.05
C PHE A 300 -7.58 25.31 -3.42
N LEU A 301 -7.65 24.50 -2.37
CA LEU A 301 -6.51 23.92 -1.64
C LEU A 301 -6.34 22.41 -1.88
N LEU A 302 -7.27 21.74 -2.59
CA LEU A 302 -7.18 20.34 -3.03
C LEU A 302 -6.95 20.30 -4.54
#